data_AF-A0A948N2A4-F1
#
_entry.id   AF-A0A948N2A4-F1
#
_cell.length_a   1.000
_cell.length_b   1.000
_cell.length_c   1.000
_cell.angle_alpha   90.00
_cell.angle_beta   90.00
_cell.angle_gamma   90.00
#
_symmetry.space_group_name_H-M   'P 1'
#
loop_
_entity.id
_entity.type
_entity.pdbx_description
1 polymer ?
#
loop_
_entity_poly.entity_id
_entity_poly.type
_entity_poly.pdbx_seq_one_letter_code
_entity_poly.pdbx_strand_id
1 'polypeptide(L)'
;MSRTLSAALAAISLSLMAACSAPGPKYRQVGPFSEGLAPVQVSSGQWGYINPRQQWVITPRFEEAREFQGGRAAAKQAGKWGFINKQGQWQ
;
A
#
# COMPACT_ATOMS: atom_id res chain seq x y z
N MET A 1 -0.18 64.45 -5.44
CA MET A 1 0.19 63.16 -6.06
C MET A 1 -0.27 62.02 -5.18
N SER A 2 -0.70 60.94 -5.81
CA SER A 2 -1.65 59.95 -5.34
C SER A 2 -1.16 59.06 -4.19
N ARG A 3 -1.95 59.05 -3.11
CA ARG A 3 -2.39 57.91 -2.27
C ARG A 3 -1.68 56.55 -2.48
N THR A 4 -0.94 56.16 -1.44
CA THR A 4 -0.88 54.81 -0.82
C THR A 4 -0.71 53.59 -1.74
N LEU A 5 0.51 53.06 -1.80
CA LEU A 5 0.79 51.68 -2.18
C LEU A 5 0.22 50.73 -1.11
N SER A 6 -0.97 50.21 -1.32
CA SER A 6 -1.49 49.05 -0.60
C SER A 6 -2.04 48.07 -1.62
N ALA A 7 -1.26 47.03 -1.90
CA ALA A 7 -1.72 45.86 -2.62
C ALA A 7 -0.99 44.64 -2.04
N ALA A 8 -1.19 44.38 -0.74
CA ALA A 8 -0.95 43.05 -0.19
C ALA A 8 -2.15 42.16 -0.55
N LEU A 9 -2.26 41.78 -1.83
CA LEU A 9 -3.16 40.72 -2.28
C LEU A 9 -2.43 39.38 -2.14
N ALA A 10 -2.19 38.96 -0.90
CA ALA A 10 -2.01 37.55 -0.60
C ALA A 10 -3.39 36.96 -0.29
N ALA A 11 -4.29 37.00 -1.28
CA ALA A 11 -5.40 36.07 -1.30
C ALA A 11 -4.76 34.70 -1.57
N ILE A 12 -4.51 33.95 -0.49
CA ILE A 12 -4.25 32.51 -0.59
C ILE A 12 -5.56 31.92 -1.07
N SER A 13 -5.74 31.97 -2.39
CA SER A 13 -6.83 31.33 -3.08
C SER A 13 -6.84 29.87 -2.67
N LEU A 14 -7.99 29.47 -2.15
CA LEU A 14 -8.36 28.12 -1.80
C LEU A 14 -8.28 27.22 -3.04
N SER A 15 -7.09 26.81 -3.47
CA SER A 15 -6.90 25.74 -4.45
C SER A 15 -6.83 24.39 -3.72
N LEU A 16 -7.97 24.02 -3.14
CA LEU A 16 -8.42 22.63 -3.26
C LEU A 16 -8.37 22.30 -4.77
N MET A 17 -7.86 21.15 -5.17
CA MET A 17 -7.67 20.70 -6.58
C MET A 17 -6.25 20.90 -7.16
N ALA A 18 -5.24 20.33 -6.52
CA ALA A 18 -4.45 19.36 -7.27
C ALA A 18 -5.00 17.98 -6.88
N ALA A 19 -6.03 17.55 -7.62
CA ALA A 19 -6.51 16.18 -7.56
C ALA A 19 -5.27 15.27 -7.67
N CYS A 20 -5.17 14.36 -6.71
CA CYS A 20 -4.08 13.44 -6.54
C CYS A 20 -3.81 12.68 -7.86
N SER A 21 -2.94 13.20 -8.72
CA SER A 21 -2.26 12.39 -9.74
C SER A 21 -1.09 11.67 -9.11
N ALA A 22 -1.24 11.21 -7.86
CA ALA A 22 -0.35 10.21 -7.32
C ALA A 22 -0.76 8.91 -8.01
N PRO A 23 0.10 8.27 -8.83
CA PRO A 23 -0.14 6.89 -9.21
C PRO A 23 -0.15 6.09 -7.90
N GLY A 24 -1.35 5.84 -7.36
CA GLY A 24 -1.52 4.93 -6.25
C GLY A 24 -0.85 3.61 -6.60
N PRO A 25 -0.38 2.84 -5.60
CA PRO A 25 0.27 1.57 -5.87
C PRO A 25 -0.64 0.72 -6.77
N LYS A 26 -0.15 0.41 -7.98
CA LYS A 26 -0.90 -0.42 -8.93
C LYS A 26 -0.85 -1.86 -8.46
N TYR A 27 -1.89 -2.28 -7.75
CA TYR A 27 -2.11 -3.67 -7.42
C TYR A 27 -2.66 -4.41 -8.64
N ARG A 28 -2.10 -5.59 -8.93
CA ARG A 28 -2.62 -6.49 -9.96
C ARG A 28 -3.74 -7.36 -9.39
N GLN A 29 -3.56 -7.82 -8.16
CA GLN A 29 -4.53 -8.66 -7.46
C GLN A 29 -4.53 -8.34 -5.97
N VAL A 30 -5.70 -8.39 -5.36
CA VAL A 30 -5.90 -8.24 -3.92
C VAL A 30 -6.75 -9.42 -3.46
N GLY A 31 -6.23 -10.22 -2.52
CA GLY A 31 -7.02 -11.24 -1.85
C GLY A 31 -7.87 -10.64 -0.72
N PRO A 32 -8.83 -11.39 -0.16
CA PRO A 32 -9.62 -10.93 0.96
C PRO A 32 -8.75 -10.69 2.20
N PHE A 33 -9.22 -9.79 3.07
CA PHE A 33 -8.63 -9.65 4.39
C PHE A 33 -8.94 -10.88 5.23
N SER A 34 -7.91 -11.43 5.85
CA SER A 34 -8.04 -12.44 6.89
C SER A 34 -7.08 -12.12 8.03
N GLU A 35 -7.58 -12.23 9.26
CA GLU A 35 -6.84 -11.91 10.49
C GLU A 35 -6.09 -10.56 10.49
N GLY A 36 -6.66 -9.56 9.80
CA GLY A 36 -6.12 -8.20 9.72
C GLY A 36 -5.11 -7.96 8.60
N LEU A 37 -4.84 -8.94 7.73
CA LEU A 37 -3.93 -8.81 6.60
C LEU A 37 -4.59 -9.29 5.29
N ALA A 38 -4.29 -8.64 4.18
CA ALA A 38 -4.70 -9.08 2.84
C ALA A 38 -3.45 -9.33 1.97
N PRO A 39 -3.35 -10.47 1.27
CA PRO A 39 -2.28 -10.69 0.30
C PRO A 39 -2.53 -9.83 -0.94
N VAL A 40 -1.49 -9.13 -1.41
CA VAL A 40 -1.58 -8.22 -2.55
C VAL A 40 -0.43 -8.47 -3.51
N GLN A 41 -0.77 -8.64 -4.78
CA GLN A 41 0.19 -8.74 -5.87
C GLN A 41 0.44 -7.36 -6.48
N VAL A 42 1.70 -6.94 -6.54
CA VAL A 42 2.10 -5.71 -7.25
C VAL A 42 2.35 -5.97 -8.73
N SER A 43 2.53 -4.91 -9.51
CA SER A 43 2.79 -4.98 -10.96
C SER A 43 4.01 -5.83 -11.35
N SER A 44 5.02 -5.95 -10.48
CA SER A 44 6.18 -6.86 -10.68
C SER A 44 5.82 -8.35 -10.59
N GLY A 45 4.60 -8.68 -10.20
CA GLY A 45 4.14 -10.06 -9.97
C GLY A 45 4.42 -10.60 -8.58
N GLN A 46 5.15 -9.85 -7.76
CA GLN A 46 5.45 -10.24 -6.38
C GLN A 46 4.27 -9.99 -5.44
N TRP A 47 4.14 -10.84 -4.45
CA TRP A 47 3.13 -10.78 -3.40
C TRP A 47 3.70 -10.28 -2.09
N GLY A 48 2.93 -9.42 -1.42
CA GLY A 48 3.15 -8.96 -0.05
C GLY A 48 1.81 -8.93 0.71
N TYR A 49 1.81 -8.28 1.87
CA TYR A 49 0.61 -8.15 2.70
C TYR A 49 0.40 -6.72 3.18
N ILE A 50 -0.84 -6.25 3.06
CA ILE A 50 -1.26 -4.95 3.57
C ILE A 50 -2.23 -5.09 4.74
N ASN A 51 -2.29 -4.07 5.59
CA ASN A 51 -3.34 -3.92 6.60
C ASN A 51 -4.57 -3.19 6.01
N PRO A 52 -5.68 -3.05 6.76
CA PRO A 52 -6.88 -2.34 6.29
C PRO A 52 -6.67 -0.85 6.00
N ARG A 53 -5.57 -0.26 6.49
CA ARG A 53 -5.14 1.11 6.18
C ARG A 53 -4.31 1.18 4.89
N GLN A 54 -4.23 0.08 4.13
CA GLN A 54 -3.45 -0.07 2.90
C GLN A 54 -1.94 0.15 3.09
N GLN A 55 -1.46 -0.07 4.31
CA GLN A 55 -0.03 0.01 4.63
C GLN A 55 0.58 -1.38 4.52
N TRP A 56 1.75 -1.48 3.91
CA TRP A 56 2.51 -2.73 3.86
C TRP A 56 2.94 -3.16 5.25
N VAL A 57 2.51 -4.36 5.64
CA VAL A 57 3.00 -5.07 6.83
C VAL A 57 4.11 -6.04 6.42
N ILE A 58 3.97 -6.66 5.25
CA ILE A 58 5.01 -7.45 4.62
C ILE A 58 5.19 -6.92 3.21
N THR A 59 6.37 -6.39 2.91
CA THR A 59 6.67 -5.85 1.57
C THR A 59 6.63 -6.97 0.51
N PRO A 60 6.27 -6.66 -0.75
CA PRO A 60 6.21 -7.66 -1.79
C PRO A 60 7.56 -8.34 -2.02
N ARG A 61 7.60 -9.66 -1.83
CA ARG A 61 8.81 -10.47 -2.03
C ARG A 61 8.53 -11.94 -2.37
N PHE A 62 7.28 -12.37 -2.27
CA PHE A 62 6.88 -13.75 -2.54
C PHE A 62 6.45 -13.92 -3.99
N GLU A 63 6.65 -15.10 -4.54
CA GLU A 63 6.16 -15.47 -5.87
C GLU A 63 4.63 -15.67 -5.84
N GLU A 64 4.13 -16.23 -4.73
CA GLU A 64 2.71 -16.42 -4.43
C GLU A 64 2.48 -16.28 -2.93
N ALA A 65 1.28 -15.85 -2.54
CA ALA A 65 0.87 -15.71 -1.15
C ALA A 65 -0.62 -16.06 -0.99
N ARG A 66 -0.95 -16.76 0.10
CA ARG A 66 -2.33 -17.06 0.50
C ARG A 66 -2.74 -16.21 1.70
N GLU A 67 -4.03 -16.22 2.01
CA GLU A 67 -4.57 -15.53 3.19
C GLU A 67 -3.99 -16.11 4.49
N PHE A 68 -4.00 -15.30 5.55
CA PHE A 68 -3.65 -15.78 6.89
C PHE A 68 -4.78 -16.65 7.46
N GLN A 69 -4.39 -17.77 8.08
CA GLN A 69 -5.28 -18.65 8.83
C GLN A 69 -4.51 -19.34 9.95
N GLY A 70 -5.02 -19.27 11.18
CA GLY A 70 -4.35 -19.82 12.35
C GLY A 70 -3.02 -19.13 12.63
N GLY A 71 -2.91 -17.82 12.39
CA GLY A 71 -1.70 -17.03 12.66
C GLY A 71 -0.55 -17.20 11.66
N ARG A 72 -0.73 -18.02 10.62
CA ARG A 72 0.25 -18.26 9.55
C ARG A 72 -0.38 -18.15 8.17
N ALA A 73 0.43 -17.92 7.14
CA ALA A 73 -0.01 -17.95 5.74
C ALA A 73 0.94 -18.79 4.89
N ALA A 74 0.41 -19.48 3.89
CA ALA A 74 1.23 -20.17 2.90
C ALA A 74 1.82 -19.15 1.91
N ALA A 75 3.13 -19.18 1.73
CA ALA A 75 3.83 -18.33 0.78
C ALA A 75 4.85 -19.15 -0.02
N LYS A 76 5.13 -18.68 -1.24
CA LYS A 76 6.08 -19.31 -2.15
C LYS A 76 7.29 -18.40 -2.39
N GLN A 77 8.48 -18.95 -2.26
CA GLN A 77 9.72 -18.25 -2.58
C GLN A 77 10.77 -19.24 -3.08
N ALA A 78 11.49 -18.86 -4.13
CA ALA A 78 12.47 -19.72 -4.82
C ALA A 78 11.86 -21.07 -5.22
N GLY A 79 10.62 -21.05 -5.75
CA GLY A 79 9.89 -22.23 -6.20
C GLY A 79 9.37 -23.16 -5.09
N LYS A 80 9.59 -22.86 -3.80
CA LYS A 80 9.17 -23.70 -2.67
C LYS A 80 8.06 -23.05 -1.86
N TRP A 81 7.13 -23.86 -1.38
CA TRP A 81 6.08 -23.46 -0.45
C TRP A 81 6.52 -23.64 1.00
N GLY A 82 6.10 -22.73 1.86
CA GLY A 82 6.25 -22.81 3.31
C GLY A 82 5.23 -21.93 4.01
N PHE A 83 5.29 -21.90 5.34
CA PHE A 83 4.44 -21.01 6.14
C PHE A 83 5.23 -19.82 6.64
N ILE A 84 4.58 -18.65 6.66
CA ILE A 84 5.11 -17.43 7.25
C ILE A 84 4.21 -16.96 8.40
N ASN A 85 4.81 -16.32 9.40
CA ASN A 85 4.07 -15.59 10.43
C ASN A 85 3.64 -14.18 9.94
N LYS A 86 2.93 -13.41 10.77
CA LYS A 86 2.44 -12.05 10.42
C LYS A 86 3.56 -11.00 10.23
N GLN A 87 4.78 -11.33 10.61
CA GLN A 87 6.00 -10.55 10.34
C GLN A 87 6.69 -11.00 9.04
N GLY A 88 6.13 -12.00 8.34
CA GLY A 88 6.64 -12.56 7.10
C GLY A 88 7.80 -13.54 7.29
N GLN A 89 8.12 -13.94 8.52
CA GLN A 89 9.22 -14.86 8.81
C GLN A 89 8.77 -16.32 8.60
N TRP A 90 9.61 -17.13 7.95
CA TRP A 90 9.36 -18.56 7.74
C TRP A 90 9.23 -19.31 9.07
N GLN A 91 8.40 -20.36 9.08
CA GLN A 91 8.14 -21.26 10.20
C GLN A 91 8.41 -22.71 9.78
#